data_AF-A0A2P6SQ85-F1
#
_entry.id   AF-A0A2P6SQ85-F1
#
_cell.length_a   1.000
_cell.length_b   1.000
_cell.length_c   1.000
_cell.angle_alpha   90.00
_cell.angle_beta   90.00
_cell.angle_gamma   90.00
#
_symmetry.space_group_name_H-M   'P 1'
#
loop_
_entity.id
_entity.type
_entity.pdbx_description
1 polymer ?
#
loop_
_entity_poly.entity_id
_entity_poly.type
_entity_poly.pdbx_seq_one_letter_code
_entity_poly.pdbx_strand_id
1 'polypeptide(L)' 'MQKFELKRRPVLLQLMGNLPEEELERSHLAAKLNSYAAELCPPNIQKKIDVKITEIIKKGWPILSDL' A
#
# COMPACT_ATOMS: atom_id res chain seq x y z
N MET A 1 11.65 -11.58 3.29
CA MET A 1 12.27 -10.22 3.32
C MET A 1 11.29 -9.33 4.01
N GLN A 2 11.68 -8.83 5.19
CA GLN A 2 10.80 -8.09 6.06
C GLN A 2 10.44 -6.73 5.44
N LYS A 3 9.15 -6.50 5.18
CA LYS A 3 8.61 -5.31 4.48
C LYS A 3 8.52 -4.10 5.44
N PHE A 4 9.65 -3.70 6.03
CA PHE A 4 9.69 -2.73 7.12
C PHE A 4 9.01 -1.40 6.80
N GLU A 5 9.31 -0.80 5.65
CA GLU A 5 8.75 0.50 5.28
C GLU A 5 7.25 0.42 5.03
N LEU A 6 6.77 -0.68 4.45
CA LEU A 6 5.34 -0.93 4.31
C LEU A 6 4.64 -1.07 5.68
N LYS A 7 5.24 -1.84 6.61
CA LYS A 7 4.67 -2.05 7.95
C LYS A 7 4.57 -0.76 8.77
N ARG A 8 5.43 0.23 8.51
CA ARG A 8 5.42 1.54 9.16
C ARG A 8 4.36 2.50 8.59
N ARG A 9 3.66 2.12 7.51
CA ARG A 9 2.61 2.93 6.88
C ARG A 9 1.25 2.20 6.98
N PRO A 10 0.48 2.41 8.07
CA PRO A 10 -0.75 1.67 8.35
C PRO A 10 -1.77 1.68 7.20
N VAL A 11 -1.96 2.84 6.56
CA VAL A 11 -2.89 2.97 5.42
C VAL A 11 -2.47 2.07 4.26
N LEU A 12 -1.17 2.01 3.93
CA LEU A 12 -0.66 1.16 2.85
C LEU A 12 -0.72 -0.32 3.23
N LEU A 13 -0.45 -0.64 4.50
CA LEU A 13 -0.58 -1.99 5.02
C LEU A 13 -2.02 -2.49 4.95
N GLN A 14 -3.00 -1.65 5.28
CA GLN A 14 -4.42 -1.99 5.17
C GLN A 14 -4.85 -2.31 3.73
N LEU A 15 -4.24 -1.69 2.72
CA LEU A 15 -4.49 -2.03 1.31
C LEU A 15 -4.05 -3.46 0.95
N MET A 16 -3.16 -4.07 1.74
CA MET A 16 -2.78 -5.47 1.58
C MET A 16 -3.83 -6.44 2.13
N GLY A 17 -4.82 -5.95 2.88
CA GLY A 17 -5.78 -6.77 3.60
C GLY A 17 -5.14 -7.50 4.78
N ASN A 18 -5.89 -8.46 5.35
CA ASN A 18 -5.45 -9.27 6.49
C ASN A 18 -4.58 -10.45 6.03
N LEU A 19 -3.48 -10.16 5.33
CA LEU A 19 -2.52 -11.19 4.94
C LEU A 19 -1.70 -11.67 6.16
N PRO A 20 -1.48 -12.98 6.32
CA PRO A 20 -0.50 -13.51 7.25
C PRO A 20 0.90 -12.95 6.95
N GLU A 21 1.72 -12.84 8.00
CA GLU A 21 3.08 -12.28 7.89
C GLU A 21 3.93 -13.00 6.82
N GLU A 22 3.88 -14.33 6.78
CA GLU A 22 4.65 -15.10 5.79
C GLU A 22 4.22 -14.80 4.35
N GLU A 23 2.92 -14.67 4.10
CA GLU A 23 2.38 -14.35 2.79
C GLU A 23 2.69 -12.91 2.39
N LEU A 24 2.60 -11.97 3.34
CA LEU A 24 3.00 -10.59 3.15
C LEU A 24 4.48 -10.48 2.77
N GLU A 25 5.35 -11.26 3.43
CA GLU A 25 6.78 -11.29 3.14
C GLU A 25 7.10 -11.87 1.76
N ARG A 26 6.35 -12.87 1.30
CA ARG A 26 6.50 -13.49 -0.02
C ARG A 26 5.82 -12.71 -1.14
N SER A 27 4.91 -11.79 -0.81
CA SER A 27 4.14 -11.03 -1.79
C SER A 27 4.99 -10.06 -2.61
N HIS A 28 4.98 -10.25 -3.94
CA HIS A 28 5.56 -9.31 -4.89
C HIS A 28 4.87 -7.95 -4.87
N LEU A 29 3.57 -7.92 -4.58
CA LEU A 29 2.83 -6.67 -4.42
C LEU A 29 3.30 -5.92 -3.17
N ALA A 30 3.46 -6.62 -2.04
CA ALA A 30 4.00 -6.03 -0.82
C ALA A 30 5.43 -5.52 -1.02
N ALA A 31 6.25 -6.22 -1.82
CA ALA A 31 7.59 -5.76 -2.17
C ALA A 31 7.56 -4.42 -2.92
N LYS A 32 6.69 -4.28 -3.93
CA LYS A 32 6.50 -3.03 -4.67
C LYS A 32 6.00 -1.90 -3.79
N LEU A 33 5.01 -2.18 -2.94
CA LEU A 33 4.47 -1.21 -1.98
C LEU A 33 5.50 -0.79 -0.92
N ASN A 34 6.39 -1.71 -0.51
CA ASN A 34 7.50 -1.38 0.37
C ASN A 34 8.51 -0.45 -0.30
N SER A 35 8.90 -0.71 -1.55
CA SER A 35 9.77 0.21 -2.31
C SER A 35 9.13 1.59 -2.50
N TYR A 36 7.81 1.63 -2.74
CA TYR A 36 7.05 2.87 -2.81
C TYR A 36 7.05 3.61 -1.45
N ALA A 37 6.80 2.91 -0.34
CA ALA A 37 6.82 3.49 1.01
C ALA A 37 8.20 4.01 1.42
N ALA A 38 9.25 3.41 0.89
CA ALA A 38 10.65 3.79 1.04
C ALA A 38 11.10 4.92 0.10
N GLU A 39 10.22 5.41 -0.79
CA GLU A 39 10.53 6.44 -1.80
C GLU A 39 11.67 6.03 -2.76
N LEU A 40 11.82 4.72 -2.99
CA LEU A 40 12.84 4.14 -3.86
C LEU A 40 12.31 3.85 -5.28
N CYS A 41 11.02 4.07 -5.55
CA CYS A 41 10.49 3.92 -6.89
C CYS A 41 10.87 5.13 -7.78
N PRO A 42 11.04 4.92 -9.09
CA PRO A 42 11.16 6.01 -10.04
C PRO A 42 9.96 6.97 -9.95
N PRO A 43 10.12 8.29 -10.18
CA PRO A 43 9.06 9.28 -9.99
C PRO A 43 7.76 8.98 -10.76
N ASN A 44 7.87 8.44 -11.97
CA ASN A 44 6.72 8.04 -12.78
C ASN A 44 5.95 6.84 -12.19
N ILE A 45 6.63 5.95 -11.48
CA ILE A 45 6.03 4.82 -10.77
C ILE A 45 5.39 5.30 -9.46
N GLN A 46 6.08 6.17 -8.71
CA GLN A 46 5.55 6.79 -7.50
C GLN A 46 4.19 7.45 -7.79
N LYS A 47 4.14 8.31 -8.81
CA LYS A 47 2.92 9.01 -9.24
C LYS A 47 1.79 8.07 -9.66
N LYS A 48 2.11 6.98 -10.36
CA LYS A 48 1.10 5.98 -10.76
C LYS A 48 0.49 5.28 -9.54
N ILE A 49 1.30 4.99 -8.52
CA ILE A 49 0.83 4.38 -7.28
C ILE A 49 0.01 5.39 -6.47
N ASP A 50 0.45 6.65 -6.37
CA ASP A 50 -0.29 7.74 -5.71
C ASP A 50 -1.71 7.89 -6.26
N VAL A 51 -1.84 7.92 -7.59
CA VAL A 51 -3.15 8.05 -8.26
C VAL A 51 -4.05 6.87 -7.89
N LYS A 52 -3.54 5.63 -7.92
CA LYS A 52 -4.32 4.44 -7.55
C LYS A 52 -4.75 4.44 -6.09
N ILE A 53 -3.84 4.79 -5.17
CA ILE A 53 -4.16 4.88 -3.75
C ILE A 53 -5.24 5.94 -3.52
N THR A 54 -5.10 7.10 -4.16
CA THR A 54 -6.08 8.19 -4.07
C THR A 54 -7.46 7.76 -4.59
N GLU A 55 -7.52 7.03 -5.70
CA GLU A 55 -8.76 6.48 -6.24
C GLU A 55 -9.42 5.47 -5.28
N ILE A 56 -8.63 4.60 -4.64
CA ILE A 56 -9.14 3.64 -3.66
C ILE A 56 -9.73 4.37 -2.45
N ILE A 57 -8.98 5.33 -1.88
CA ILE A 57 -9.44 6.12 -0.73
C ILE A 57 -10.72 6.89 -1.08
N LYS A 58 -10.79 7.53 -2.25
CA LYS A 58 -11.99 8.25 -2.70
C LYS A 58 -13.21 7.36 -2.91
N LYS A 59 -13.03 6.08 -3.21
CA LYS A 59 -14.15 5.12 -3.31
C LYS A 59 -14.57 4.57 -1.95
N GLY A 60 -13.63 4.42 -1.02
CA GLY A 60 -13.91 3.97 0.35
C GLY A 60 -14.49 5.07 1.26
N TRP A 61 -14.08 6.32 1.06
CA TRP A 61 -14.52 7.46 1.88
C TRP A 61 -16.04 7.68 1.89
N PRO A 62 -16.76 7.64 0.74
CA PRO A 62 -18.22 7.74 0.71
C PRO A 62 -18.92 6.64 1.52
N ILE A 63 -18.36 5.43 1.58
CA ILE A 63 -18.94 4.32 2.35
C ILE A 63 -18.78 4.56 3.86
N LEU A 64 -17.67 5.18 4.27
CA LEU A 64 -17.43 5.55 5.66
C LEU A 64 -18.16 6.82 6.09
N SER A 65 -18.49 7.73 5.17
CA SER A 65 -19.26 8.94 5.49
C SER A 65 -20.73 8.64 5.81
N ASP A 66 -21.22 7.48 5.38
CA ASP A 66 -22.59 7.00 5.65
C ASP A 66 -22.68 6.14 6.94
N LEU A 67 -21.56 5.91 7.64
CA LEU A 67 -21.47 5.23 8.94
C LEU A 67 -21.39 6.25 10.09
#